data_AF-A0A9W9ZA61-F1
#
_entry.id   AF-A0A9W9ZA61-F1
#
_cell.length_a   1.000
_cell.length_b   1.000
_cell.length_c   1.000
_cell.angle_alpha   90.00
_cell.angle_beta   90.00
_cell.angle_gamma   90.00
#
_symmetry.space_group_name_H-M   'P 1'
#
loop_
_entity.id
_entity.type
_entity.pdbx_description
1 polymer ?
#
loop_
_entity_poly.entity_id
_entity_poly.type
_entity_poly.pdbx_seq_one_letter_code
_entity_poly.pdbx_strand_id
1 'polypeptide(L)'
;MVIFSHSRMDDLKDADEQIDFQTTYVTDLVKESNYGYSLDVSEFLHAWFKYKMADITTYRDQSYTSKHTGTKSPVRDIPFMKAFDDSMQSFLKQ
;
A
#
# COMPACT_ATOMS: atom_id res chain seq x y z
N MET A 1 8.75 19.08 -15.63
CA MET A 1 10.00 19.33 -14.89
C MET A 1 9.77 18.85 -13.48
N VAL A 2 10.22 17.64 -13.24
CA VAL A 2 10.30 17.02 -11.93
C VAL A 2 11.14 17.90 -10.99
N ILE A 3 10.50 18.59 -10.04
CA ILE A 3 11.20 19.35 -9.00
C ILE A 3 11.31 18.47 -7.75
N PHE A 4 12.35 17.64 -7.70
CA PHE A 4 12.75 16.97 -6.46
C PHE A 4 14.06 17.57 -5.97
N SER A 5 14.03 18.26 -4.85
CA SER A 5 15.24 18.50 -4.07
C SER A 5 15.38 17.35 -3.08
N HIS A 6 16.55 16.70 -3.07
CA HIS A 6 16.92 15.70 -2.05
C HIS A 6 16.65 16.23 -0.63
N SER A 7 16.83 17.55 -0.44
CA SER A 7 16.58 18.23 0.84
C SER A 7 15.16 18.03 1.39
N ARG A 8 14.14 17.80 0.55
CA ARG A 8 12.77 17.54 1.03
C ARG A 8 12.60 16.15 1.65
N MET A 9 13.45 15.19 1.30
CA MET A 9 13.41 13.84 1.86
C MET A 9 14.02 13.79 3.26
N ASP A 10 15.07 14.58 3.50
CA ASP A 10 15.80 14.59 4.77
C ASP A 10 14.98 15.20 5.93
N ASP A 11 13.97 16.02 5.61
CA ASP A 11 13.11 16.72 6.58
C ASP A 11 11.83 15.95 6.96
N LEU A 12 11.62 14.74 6.41
CA LEU A 12 10.41 13.94 6.66
C LEU A 12 10.44 13.33 8.07
N LYS A 13 9.35 13.51 8.83
CA LYS A 13 9.27 13.22 10.27
C LYS A 13 8.69 11.86 10.59
N ASP A 14 7.76 11.38 9.76
CA ASP A 14 7.01 10.17 10.03
C ASP A 14 6.68 9.40 8.74
N ALA A 15 6.02 8.25 8.92
CA ALA A 15 5.66 7.38 7.81
C ALA A 15 4.60 8.01 6.89
N ASP A 16 3.74 8.88 7.41
CA ASP A 16 2.71 9.54 6.60
C ASP A 16 3.37 10.54 5.64
N GLU A 17 4.29 11.37 6.13
CA GLU A 17 5.07 12.29 5.30
C GLU A 17 5.92 11.52 4.25
N GLN A 18 6.45 10.34 4.60
CA GLN A 18 7.18 9.48 3.65
C GLN A 18 6.27 8.88 2.56
N ILE A 19 5.08 8.42 2.92
CA ILE A 19 4.06 7.92 1.97
C ILE A 19 3.67 9.02 0.99
N ASP A 20 3.39 10.23 1.48
CA ASP A 20 2.99 11.37 0.67
C ASP A 20 4.10 11.84 -0.27
N PHE A 21 5.34 11.89 0.24
CA PHE A 21 6.50 12.25 -0.56
C PHE A 21 6.70 11.29 -1.74
N GLN A 22 6.70 9.98 -1.47
CA GLN A 22 6.89 8.98 -2.53
C GLN A 22 5.68 8.91 -3.48
N THR A 23 4.46 9.11 -2.97
CA THR A 23 3.25 9.18 -3.80
C THR A 23 3.33 10.34 -4.78
N THR A 24 3.76 11.51 -4.32
CA THR A 24 3.99 12.68 -5.17
C THR A 24 5.05 12.37 -6.23
N TYR A 25 6.15 11.74 -5.82
CA TYR A 25 7.24 11.36 -6.71
C TYR A 25 6.77 10.52 -7.90
N VAL A 26 6.12 9.39 -7.60
CA VAL A 26 5.65 8.46 -8.63
C VAL A 26 4.55 9.09 -9.48
N THR A 27 3.68 9.90 -8.89
CA THR A 27 2.60 10.58 -9.61
C THR A 27 3.14 11.58 -10.63
N ASP A 28 4.21 12.30 -10.33
CA ASP A 28 4.83 13.21 -11.28
C ASP A 28 5.53 12.47 -12.43
N LEU A 29 6.19 11.34 -12.15
CA LEU A 29 6.74 10.47 -13.20
C LEU A 29 5.66 9.93 -14.15
N VAL A 30 4.49 9.55 -13.61
CA VAL A 30 3.35 9.07 -14.41
C VAL A 30 2.87 10.16 -15.37
N LYS A 31 2.77 11.41 -14.91
CA LYS A 31 2.36 12.56 -15.74
C LYS A 31 3.32 12.77 -16.91
N GLU A 32 4.62 12.57 -16.70
CA GLU A 32 5.65 12.76 -17.74
C GLU A 32 5.81 11.55 -18.68
N SER A 33 5.45 10.35 -18.24
CA SER A 33 5.67 9.09 -18.99
C SER A 33 4.47 8.59 -19.79
N ASN A 34 3.30 9.24 -19.70
CA ASN A 34 2.06 8.79 -20.33
C ASN A 34 1.69 7.33 -19.98
N TYR A 35 1.93 6.91 -18.74
CA TYR A 35 1.70 5.53 -18.25
C TYR A 35 0.22 5.11 -18.26
N GLY A 36 -0.72 6.06 -18.33
CA GLY A 36 -2.16 5.79 -18.53
C GLY A 36 -2.92 5.37 -17.26
N TYR A 37 -2.26 5.23 -16.11
CA TYR A 37 -2.89 4.89 -14.83
C TYR A 37 -2.42 5.82 -13.70
N SER A 38 -3.34 6.23 -12.84
CA SER A 38 -2.99 6.91 -11.58
C SER A 38 -2.34 5.90 -10.62
N LEU A 39 -1.16 6.24 -10.11
CA LEU A 39 -0.43 5.45 -9.11
C LEU A 39 -0.55 6.00 -7.68
N ASP A 40 -1.43 6.96 -7.47
CA ASP A 40 -1.71 7.49 -6.13
C ASP A 40 -2.41 6.44 -5.26
N VAL A 41 -1.68 5.79 -4.37
CA VAL A 41 -2.20 4.79 -3.43
C VAL A 41 -1.99 5.21 -1.98
N SER A 42 -1.79 6.52 -1.74
CA SER A 42 -1.51 7.10 -0.42
C SER A 42 -2.52 6.67 0.64
N GLU A 43 -3.82 6.82 0.37
CA GLU A 43 -4.90 6.43 1.28
C GLU A 43 -4.80 4.96 1.73
N PHE A 44 -4.51 4.06 0.80
CA PHE A 44 -4.30 2.64 1.11
C PHE A 44 -3.07 2.43 2.00
N LEU A 45 -1.97 3.13 1.72
CA LEU A 45 -0.73 3.00 2.50
C LEU A 45 -0.88 3.57 3.91
N HIS A 46 -1.57 4.70 4.09
CA HIS A 46 -1.88 5.24 5.42
C HIS A 46 -2.76 4.26 6.22
N ALA A 47 -3.78 3.68 5.58
CA ALA A 47 -4.62 2.68 6.23
C ALA A 47 -3.81 1.44 6.63
N TRP A 48 -2.99 0.91 5.72
CA TRP A 48 -2.09 -0.20 6.00
C TRP A 48 -1.13 0.08 7.16
N PHE A 49 -0.52 1.26 7.17
CA PHE A 49 0.39 1.66 8.24
C PHE A 49 -0.34 1.77 9.58
N LYS A 50 -1.52 2.40 9.60
CA LYS A 50 -2.37 2.49 10.80
C LYS A 50 -2.75 1.12 11.35
N TYR A 51 -3.16 0.17 10.50
CA TYR A 51 -3.50 -1.19 10.94
C TYR A 51 -2.28 -1.94 11.49
N LYS A 52 -1.11 -1.75 10.88
CA LYS A 52 0.15 -2.31 11.41
C LYS A 52 0.50 -1.77 12.80
N MET A 53 0.28 -0.47 13.01
CA MET A 53 0.53 0.16 14.31
C MET A 53 -0.52 -0.24 15.36
N ALA A 54 -1.76 -0.48 14.94
CA ALA A 54 -2.82 -0.94 15.82
C ALA A 54 -2.58 -2.37 16.32
N ASP A 55 -2.22 -3.29 15.43
CA ASP A 55 -1.87 -4.67 15.79
C ASP A 55 -1.00 -5.33 14.70
N ILE A 56 0.27 -5.53 15.05
CA ILE A 56 1.27 -6.11 14.16
C ILE A 56 0.98 -7.58 13.80
N THR A 57 0.10 -8.26 14.55
CA THR A 57 -0.24 -9.67 14.32
C THR A 57 -1.47 -9.86 13.45
N THR A 58 -2.34 -8.84 13.30
CA THR A 58 -3.62 -8.94 12.58
C THR A 58 -3.74 -8.00 11.37
N TYR A 59 -2.77 -7.11 11.11
CA TYR A 59 -2.84 -6.20 9.95
C TYR A 59 -2.93 -6.91 8.58
N ARG A 60 -2.51 -8.18 8.50
CA ARG A 60 -2.62 -9.01 7.29
C ARG A 60 -4.01 -9.59 7.06
N ASP A 61 -4.89 -9.52 8.06
CA ASP A 61 -6.28 -10.00 7.96
C ASP A 61 -7.20 -8.93 7.33
N GLN A 62 -6.66 -7.74 7.06
CA GLN A 62 -7.39 -6.63 6.44
C GLN A 62 -7.61 -6.85 4.95
N SER A 63 -8.75 -6.40 4.44
CA SER A 63 -9.13 -6.44 3.02
C SER A 63 -9.28 -5.03 2.47
N TYR A 64 -8.72 -4.81 1.29
CA TYR A 64 -8.69 -3.52 0.60
C TYR A 64 -9.31 -3.62 -0.79
N THR A 65 -9.70 -2.48 -1.32
CA THR A 65 -10.30 -2.35 -2.66
C THR A 65 -9.23 -2.00 -3.69
N SER A 66 -9.22 -2.72 -4.81
CA SER A 66 -8.36 -2.40 -5.94
C SER A 66 -8.67 -1.00 -6.48
N LYS A 67 -7.67 -0.13 -6.52
CA LYS A 67 -7.77 1.21 -7.13
C LYS A 67 -8.17 1.16 -8.60
N HIS A 68 -7.77 0.10 -9.31
CA HIS A 68 -7.96 -0.01 -10.75
C HIS A 68 -9.26 -0.71 -11.15
N THR A 69 -9.69 -1.72 -10.38
CA THR A 69 -10.89 -2.50 -10.72
C THR A 69 -12.09 -2.20 -9.83
N GLY A 70 -11.90 -1.49 -8.71
CA GLY A 70 -12.94 -1.29 -7.70
C GLY A 70 -13.35 -2.58 -6.97
N THR A 71 -12.73 -3.71 -7.30
CA THR A 71 -13.03 -5.00 -6.68
C THR A 71 -12.40 -5.08 -5.30
N LYS A 72 -13.19 -5.37 -4.28
CA LYS A 72 -12.69 -5.63 -2.92
C LYS A 72 -12.06 -7.02 -2.86
N SER A 73 -10.87 -7.11 -2.28
CA SER A 73 -10.21 -8.39 -2.03
C SER A 73 -11.05 -9.24 -1.05
N PRO A 74 -11.12 -10.57 -1.23
CA PRO A 74 -11.80 -11.43 -0.27
C PRO A 74 -11.10 -11.39 1.09
N VAL A 75 -11.88 -11.49 2.16
CA VAL A 75 -11.34 -11.69 3.51
C VAL A 75 -10.89 -13.15 3.62
N ARG A 76 -9.72 -13.38 4.23
CA ARG A 76 -9.23 -14.74 4.46
C ARG A 76 -10.04 -15.40 5.59
N ASP A 77 -10.47 -16.65 5.39
CA ASP A 77 -11.20 -17.43 6.43
C ASP A 77 -10.32 -17.75 7.64
N ILE A 78 -9.01 -17.92 7.40
CA ILE A 78 -8.01 -18.27 8.41
C ILE A 78 -7.17 -17.02 8.70
N PRO A 79 -7.13 -16.54 9.97
CA PRO A 79 -6.25 -15.45 10.38
C PRO A 79 -4.79 -15.75 10.07
N PHE A 80 -4.00 -14.74 9.73
CA PHE A 80 -2.60 -14.89 9.33
C PHE A 80 -1.78 -15.69 10.35
N MET A 81 -1.95 -15.40 11.66
CA MET A 81 -1.23 -16.10 12.74
C MET A 81 -1.59 -17.58 12.90
N LYS A 82 -2.62 -18.06 12.18
CA LYS A 82 -3.03 -19.48 12.15
C LYS A 82 -2.80 -20.12 10.77
N ALA A 83 -2.43 -19.34 9.76
CA ALA A 83 -2.18 -19.79 8.40
C ALA A 83 -0.74 -20.31 8.25
N PHE A 84 -0.44 -21.46 8.87
CA PHE A 84 0.92 -22.04 8.88
C PHE A 84 1.34 -22.70 7.55
N ASP A 85 0.39 -23.05 6.69
CA ASP A 85 0.65 -23.57 5.35
C ASP A 85 0.76 -22.40 4.37
N ASP A 86 1.98 -22.08 3.95
CA ASP A 86 2.31 -20.98 3.04
C ASP A 86 2.30 -21.40 1.56
N SER A 87 1.84 -22.63 1.27
CA SER A 87 1.75 -23.10 -0.10
C SER A 87 0.70 -22.33 -0.89
N MET A 88 1.00 -22.08 -2.16
CA MET A 88 0.04 -21.50 -3.11
C MET A 88 -1.26 -22.32 -3.18
N GLN A 89 -1.15 -23.66 -3.08
CA GLN A 89 -2.31 -24.54 -3.11
C GLN A 89 -3.26 -24.30 -1.94
N SER A 90 -2.74 -24.10 -0.73
CA SER A 90 -3.55 -23.75 0.45
C SER A 90 -4.11 -22.34 0.35
N PHE A 91 -3.30 -21.39 -0.15
CA PHE A 91 -3.73 -20.02 -0.35
C PHE A 91 -4.92 -19.90 -1.31
N LEU A 92 -4.90 -20.58 -2.46
CA LEU A 92 -5.94 -20.48 -3.49
C LEU A 92 -7.22 -21.29 -3.20
N LYS A 93 -7.25 -22.10 -2.13
CA LYS A 93 -8.39 -22.96 -1.78
C LYS A 93 -9.39 -22.34 -0.80
N GLN A 94 -9.15 -21.12 -0.33
CA GLN A 94 -10.18 -20.35 0.38
C GLN A 94 -11.19 -19.78 -0.60
#